data_AF-A0AAJ0F3L4-F1
#
_entry.id   AF-A0AAJ0F3L4-F1
#
_cell.length_a   1.000
_cell.length_b   1.000
_cell.length_c   1.000
_cell.angle_alpha   90.00
_cell.angle_beta   90.00
_cell.angle_gamma   90.00
#
_symmetry.space_group_name_H-M   'P 1'
#
loop_
_entity.id
_entity.type
_entity.pdbx_description
1 polymer ?
#
loop_
_entity_poly.entity_id
_entity_poly.type
_entity_poly.pdbx_seq_one_letter_code
_entity_poly.pdbx_strand_id
1 'polypeptide(L)'
;MTGAEEVTSETLSGSWKSLTVSPDFFKGCRSRALNYIVSEDYERKYYFHECSEVSFQNDQGKTIWTTSGSGEIEIPAGVAVYVKFGQSRP
;
A
#
# COMPACT_ATOMS: atom_id res chain seq x y z
N MET A 1 -20.23 18.95 -1.40
CA MET A 1 -19.26 18.03 -2.01
C MET A 1 -17.89 18.57 -1.66
N THR A 2 -17.32 18.11 -0.55
CA THR A 2 -15.95 18.45 -0.14
C THR A 2 -15.01 17.82 -1.16
N GLY A 3 -14.22 18.64 -1.85
CA GLY A 3 -13.21 18.17 -2.79
C GLY A 3 -12.20 17.32 -2.03
N ALA A 4 -12.26 16.00 -2.21
CA ALA A 4 -11.13 15.16 -1.87
C ALA A 4 -9.98 15.61 -2.77
N GLU A 5 -8.87 16.04 -2.18
CA GLU A 5 -7.66 16.28 -2.96
C GLU A 5 -7.33 15.00 -3.74
N GLU A 6 -7.07 15.15 -5.03
CA GLU A 6 -6.67 14.03 -5.88
C GLU A 6 -5.35 13.47 -5.35
N VAL A 7 -5.33 12.18 -5.03
CA VAL A 7 -4.12 11.51 -4.57
C VAL A 7 -3.16 11.39 -5.75
N THR A 8 -2.00 12.04 -5.65
CA THR A 8 -0.96 12.01 -6.69
C THR A 8 0.16 11.02 -6.35
N SER A 9 1.02 10.77 -7.34
CA SER A 9 2.24 9.99 -7.12
C SER A 9 3.18 10.67 -6.12
N GLU A 10 3.27 12.01 -6.10
CA GLU A 10 4.12 12.71 -5.13
C GLU A 10 3.62 12.50 -3.70
N THR A 11 2.31 12.60 -3.47
CA THR A 11 1.72 12.36 -2.15
C THR A 11 2.01 10.95 -1.66
N LEU A 12 1.83 9.93 -2.51
CA LEU A 12 2.06 8.54 -2.11
C LEU A 12 3.55 8.23 -1.86
N SER A 13 4.43 8.72 -2.73
CA SER A 13 5.88 8.51 -2.58
C SER A 13 6.46 9.26 -1.38
N GLY A 14 5.94 10.45 -1.06
CA GLY A 14 6.31 11.20 0.15
C GLY A 14 5.81 10.55 1.44
N SER A 15 4.69 9.83 1.39
CA SER A 15 4.12 9.11 2.54
C SER A 15 4.75 7.73 2.78
N TRP A 16 5.41 7.13 1.78
CA TRP A 16 6.08 5.85 1.92
C TRP A 16 7.34 5.96 2.77
N LYS A 17 7.42 5.13 3.82
CA LYS A 17 8.54 5.11 4.76
C LYS A 17 9.20 3.75 4.78
N SER A 18 10.49 3.73 5.14
CA SER A 18 11.19 2.48 5.44
C SER A 18 10.45 1.71 6.54
N LEU A 19 10.41 0.39 6.41
CA LEU A 19 9.73 -0.49 7.35
C LEU A 19 10.38 -0.39 8.74
N THR A 20 9.61 -0.01 9.75
CA THR A 20 10.13 0.16 11.12
C THR A 20 9.92 -1.05 12.02
N VAL A 21 8.98 -1.93 11.66
CA VAL A 21 8.67 -3.17 12.39
C VAL A 21 9.67 -4.28 12.06
N SER A 22 9.92 -5.17 13.02
CA SER A 22 10.81 -6.33 12.79
C SER A 22 10.14 -7.36 11.86
N PRO A 23 10.92 -8.24 11.20
CA PRO A 23 10.39 -9.33 10.38
C PRO A 23 9.39 -10.25 11.13
N ASP A 24 9.53 -10.40 12.46
CA ASP A 24 8.61 -11.21 13.27
C ASP A 24 7.18 -10.65 13.28
N PHE A 25 6.98 -9.37 12.97
CA PHE A 25 5.66 -8.78 12.79
C PHE A 25 4.84 -9.48 11.69
N PHE A 26 5.51 -10.06 10.69
CA PHE A 26 4.90 -10.82 9.61
C PHE A 26 4.88 -12.33 9.86
N LYS A 27 5.27 -12.78 11.06
CA LYS A 27 5.23 -14.20 11.41
C LYS A 27 3.79 -14.71 11.34
N GLY A 28 3.58 -15.75 10.54
CA GLY A 28 2.25 -16.32 10.27
C GLY A 28 1.50 -15.64 9.12
N CYS A 29 1.99 -14.53 8.57
CA CYS A 29 1.48 -13.98 7.32
C CYS A 29 1.92 -14.88 6.16
N ARG A 30 0.98 -15.25 5.29
CA ARG A 30 1.33 -15.96 4.06
C ARG A 30 1.94 -14.98 3.07
N SER A 31 3.11 -15.33 2.52
CA SER A 31 3.59 -14.69 1.31
C SER A 31 2.68 -15.07 0.15
N ARG A 32 2.16 -14.09 -0.58
CA ARG A 32 1.18 -14.29 -1.65
C ARG A 32 1.78 -13.88 -2.98
N ALA A 33 1.58 -14.69 -4.02
CA ALA A 33 1.95 -14.29 -5.37
C ALA A 33 1.25 -12.99 -5.78
N LEU A 34 -0.04 -12.87 -5.44
CA LEU A 34 -0.86 -11.69 -5.68
C LEU A 34 -1.75 -11.42 -4.46
N ASN A 35 -1.87 -10.16 -4.07
CA ASN A 35 -2.84 -9.69 -3.08
C ASN A 35 -3.46 -8.37 -3.54
N TYR A 36 -4.74 -8.17 -3.22
CA TYR A 36 -5.44 -6.92 -3.50
C TYR A 36 -6.05 -6.38 -2.21
N ILE A 37 -5.68 -5.14 -1.87
CA ILE A 37 -6.14 -4.42 -0.70
C ILE A 37 -7.16 -3.39 -1.22
N VAL A 38 -8.45 -3.71 -1.07
CA VAL A 38 -9.60 -2.91 -1.56
C VAL A 38 -9.57 -1.51 -0.95
N SER A 39 -9.88 -0.44 -1.69
CA SER A 39 -9.96 0.91 -1.14
C SER A 39 -11.04 1.05 -0.06
N GLU A 40 -10.81 1.94 0.90
CA GLU A 40 -11.78 2.30 1.95
C GLU A 40 -12.02 3.81 1.91
N ASP A 41 -13.06 4.30 2.59
CA ASP A 41 -13.39 5.73 2.70
C ASP A 41 -12.62 6.46 3.83
N TYR A 42 -11.67 5.78 4.47
CA TYR A 42 -10.79 6.31 5.51
C TYR A 42 -9.32 5.91 5.27
N GLU A 43 -8.41 6.65 5.91
CA GLU A 43 -6.96 6.38 5.86
C GLU A 43 -6.58 5.15 6.69
N ARG A 44 -5.63 4.37 6.20
CA ARG A 44 -5.27 3.09 6.83
C ARG A 44 -3.79 2.82 6.76
N LYS A 45 -3.20 2.48 7.91
CA LYS A 45 -1.79 2.09 7.96
C LYS A 45 -1.62 0.67 7.43
N TYR A 46 -0.63 0.47 6.58
CA TYR A 46 -0.22 -0.84 6.09
C TYR A 46 1.29 -0.97 6.08
N TYR A 47 1.73 -2.21 6.30
CA TYR A 47 3.12 -2.64 6.28
C TYR A 47 3.29 -3.67 5.17
N PHE A 48 4.37 -3.52 4.41
CA PHE A 48 4.74 -4.37 3.29
C PHE A 48 6.14 -4.94 3.54
N HIS A 49 6.32 -6.23 3.27
CA HIS A 49 7.58 -6.94 3.49
C HIS A 49 7.96 -7.75 2.27
N GLU A 50 9.15 -7.44 1.74
CA GLU A 50 9.78 -8.13 0.60
C GLU A 50 8.88 -8.23 -0.63
N CYS A 51 8.11 -7.16 -0.90
CA CYS A 51 7.20 -7.13 -2.04
C CYS A 51 7.97 -6.88 -3.34
N SER A 52 7.72 -7.66 -4.39
CA SER A 52 8.31 -7.37 -5.71
C SER A 52 7.66 -6.15 -6.36
N GLU A 53 6.38 -5.91 -6.08
CA GLU A 53 5.62 -4.74 -6.55
C GLU A 53 4.53 -4.37 -5.53
N VAL A 54 4.39 -3.08 -5.28
CA VAL A 54 3.26 -2.47 -4.55
C VAL A 54 2.74 -1.34 -5.41
N SER A 55 1.59 -1.54 -6.05
CA SER A 55 0.95 -0.58 -6.96
C SER A 55 -0.30 0.01 -6.33
N PHE A 56 -0.29 1.32 -6.15
CA PHE A 56 -1.40 2.10 -5.61
C PHE A 56 -2.30 2.56 -6.75
N GLN A 57 -3.60 2.33 -6.61
CA GLN A 57 -4.59 2.55 -7.67
C GLN A 57 -5.72 3.45 -7.18
N ASN A 58 -6.26 4.25 -8.10
CA ASN A 58 -7.49 5.01 -7.85
C ASN A 58 -8.73 4.10 -7.91
N ASP A 59 -9.91 4.68 -7.70
CA ASP A 59 -11.22 4.03 -7.76
C ASP A 59 -11.57 3.42 -9.14
N GLN A 60 -10.87 3.83 -10.19
CA GLN A 60 -10.99 3.28 -11.55
C GLN A 60 -10.00 2.12 -11.81
N GLY A 61 -9.18 1.74 -10.84
CA GLY A 61 -8.14 0.71 -10.99
C GLY A 61 -6.90 1.20 -11.75
N LYS A 62 -6.79 2.50 -12.06
CA LYS A 62 -5.61 3.08 -12.70
C LYS A 62 -4.51 3.25 -11.66
N THR A 63 -3.32 2.76 -11.97
CA THR A 63 -2.13 2.96 -11.14
C THR A 63 -1.77 4.45 -11.06
N ILE A 64 -1.67 4.95 -9.82
CA ILE A 64 -1.19 6.28 -9.46
C ILE A 64 0.33 6.24 -9.26
N TRP A 65 0.80 5.25 -8.49
CA TRP A 65 2.21 5.09 -8.14
C TRP A 65 2.54 3.61 -7.89
N THR A 66 3.79 3.23 -8.15
CA THR A 66 4.30 1.88 -7.89
C THR A 66 5.66 1.95 -7.21
N THR A 67 5.87 1.07 -6.24
CA THR A 67 7.14 0.88 -5.54
C THR A 67 7.42 -0.62 -5.33
N SER A 68 8.53 -0.96 -4.69
CA SER A 68 8.91 -2.33 -4.33
C SER A 68 9.71 -2.39 -3.02
N GLY A 69 9.92 -3.59 -2.53
CA GLY A 69 10.64 -3.87 -1.29
C GLY A 69 9.76 -3.81 -0.05
N SER A 70 10.37 -3.39 1.05
CA SER A 70 9.74 -3.32 2.36
C SER A 70 9.49 -1.87 2.75
N GLY A 71 8.31 -1.58 3.28
CA GLY A 71 7.97 -0.24 3.73
C GLY A 71 6.62 -0.17 4.43
N GLU A 72 6.32 1.00 4.96
CA GLU A 72 5.05 1.31 5.60
C GLU A 72 4.49 2.63 5.08
N ILE A 73 3.17 2.73 5.04
CA ILE A 73 2.46 3.90 4.53
C ILE A 73 1.09 4.00 5.19
N GLU A 74 0.62 5.23 5.39
CA GLU A 74 -0.79 5.53 5.60
C GLU A 74 -1.43 5.70 4.23
N ILE A 75 -2.16 4.67 3.79
CA ILE A 75 -2.84 4.65 2.51
C ILE A 75 -4.01 5.64 2.60
N PRO A 76 -4.08 6.66 1.73
CA PRO A 76 -5.20 7.59 1.72
C PRO A 76 -6.54 6.92 1.40
N ALA A 77 -7.64 7.54 1.84
CA ALA A 77 -8.98 7.12 1.45
C ALA A 77 -9.12 7.06 -0.10
N GLY A 78 -9.89 6.10 -0.59
CA GLY A 78 -10.10 5.89 -2.03
C GLY A 78 -8.95 5.21 -2.77
N VAL A 79 -7.84 4.88 -2.10
CA VAL A 79 -6.69 4.21 -2.72
C VAL A 79 -6.70 2.71 -2.44
N ALA A 80 -6.75 1.93 -3.53
CA ALA A 80 -6.57 0.49 -3.48
C ALA A 80 -5.09 0.13 -3.71
N VAL A 81 -4.67 -1.05 -3.28
CA VAL A 81 -3.27 -1.51 -3.46
C VAL A 81 -3.23 -2.91 -4.04
N TYR A 82 -2.50 -3.05 -5.13
CA TYR A 82 -2.16 -4.33 -5.73
C TYR A 82 -0.72 -4.71 -5.34
N VAL A 83 -0.55 -5.89 -4.76
CA VAL A 83 0.75 -6.37 -4.26
C VAL A 83 1.15 -7.64 -5.02
N LYS A 84 2.37 -7.68 -5.55
CA LYS A 84 2.96 -8.88 -6.16
C LYS A 84 4.12 -9.40 -5.34
N PHE A 85 4.01 -10.66 -4.93
CA PHE A 85 4.95 -11.37 -4.06
C PHE A 85 5.18 -10.65 -2.71
N GLY A 86 5.59 -11.40 -1.68
CA GLY A 86 5.83 -10.84 -0.35
C GLY A 86 4.58 -10.84 0.53
N GLN A 87 4.63 -10.04 1.60
CA GLN A 87 3.61 -10.00 2.65
C GLN A 87 3.09 -8.58 2.85
N SER A 88 1.81 -8.47 3.21
CA SER A 88 1.17 -7.21 3.58
C SER A 88 0.30 -7.41 4.82
N ARG A 89 0.30 -6.45 5.74
CA ARG A 89 -0.50 -6.49 6.96
C ARG A 89 -0.92 -5.06 7.36
N PRO A 90 -2.14 -4.84 7.88
CA PRO A 90 -2.51 -3.58 8.52
C PRO A 90 -1.75 -3.34 9.83
#